data_AF-A0A6P1T904-F1
#
_entry.id   AF-A0A6P1T904-F1
#
_cell.length_a   1.000
_cell.length_b   1.000
_cell.length_c   1.000
_cell.angle_alpha   90.00
_cell.angle_beta   90.00
_cell.angle_gamma   90.00
#
_symmetry.space_group_name_H-M   'P 1'
#
loop_
_entity.id
_entity.type
_entity.pdbx_description
1 polymer ?
#
loop_
_entity_poly.entity_id
_entity_poly.type
_entity_poly.pdbx_seq_one_letter_code
_entity_poly.pdbx_strand_id
1 'polypeptide(L)'
;MFSPRPSNFLRTLLATFTLAMTGSAFAQSGDFPAGDLEDLKQEVLKLNRDLLVLEEDLLFPAQSQVAVYVSMDVGHFFDLDTVKLHIDNKLVETHLYTEHQKKALYRGGIQPLFKGNLKSGEHTITAYFTGTGPEQRAFKRAATAELKKTDEPAVLELRISDSSGKQQPEFTVVQWPAP
;
A
#
# COMPACT_ATOMS: atom_id res chain seq x y z
N MET A 1 -69.39 13.06 60.09
CA MET A 1 -69.10 12.20 58.93
C MET A 1 -67.89 12.81 58.21
N PHE A 2 -66.77 12.07 58.19
CA PHE A 2 -65.56 12.21 57.38
C PHE A 2 -64.82 13.58 57.26
N SER A 3 -63.59 13.60 57.84
CA SER A 3 -62.40 14.37 57.39
C SER A 3 -61.92 13.89 55.99
N PRO A 4 -60.78 14.36 55.41
CA PRO A 4 -59.96 15.58 55.61
C PRO A 4 -59.60 16.30 54.27
N ARG A 5 -58.84 17.41 54.33
CA ARG A 5 -57.99 17.90 53.20
C ARG A 5 -56.63 18.36 53.74
N PRO A 6 -55.49 18.00 53.11
CA PRO A 6 -54.23 18.67 53.36
C PRO A 6 -53.82 19.62 52.22
N SER A 7 -53.48 20.83 52.69
CA SER A 7 -52.40 21.75 52.31
C SER A 7 -52.04 21.98 50.83
N ASN A 8 -52.37 23.20 50.40
CA ASN A 8 -51.68 23.99 49.39
C ASN A 8 -50.19 24.08 49.70
N PHE A 9 -49.32 24.03 48.70
CA PHE A 9 -48.18 24.95 48.53
C PHE A 9 -47.44 24.53 47.25
N LEU A 10 -47.94 25.02 46.12
CA LEU A 10 -47.26 24.95 44.83
C LEU A 10 -47.01 26.40 44.39
N ARG A 11 -45.79 26.64 43.90
CA ARG A 11 -45.36 27.79 43.08
C ARG A 11 -44.90 29.05 43.84
N THR A 12 -43.59 29.18 44.03
CA THR A 12 -42.91 30.39 43.54
C THR A 12 -41.51 30.06 43.02
N LEU A 13 -41.22 30.66 41.87
CA LEU A 13 -40.14 30.45 40.92
C LEU A 13 -38.97 31.41 41.23
N LEU A 14 -37.74 30.87 41.27
CA LEU A 14 -36.47 31.44 40.79
C LEU A 14 -36.09 32.91 41.11
N ALA A 15 -35.11 33.13 42.02
CA ALA A 15 -34.06 34.16 41.87
C ALA A 15 -32.95 34.08 42.96
N THR A 16 -31.71 33.89 42.47
CA THR A 16 -30.43 34.50 42.94
C THR A 16 -29.80 34.17 44.31
N PHE A 17 -28.54 33.71 44.19
CA PHE A 17 -27.34 34.11 44.97
C PHE A 17 -26.90 33.26 46.17
N THR A 18 -25.90 32.40 45.90
CA THR A 18 -24.69 32.08 46.70
C THR A 18 -24.76 32.18 48.23
N LEU A 19 -24.52 31.06 48.94
CA LEU A 19 -23.20 30.67 49.47
C LEU A 19 -23.37 29.60 50.58
N ALA A 20 -22.48 28.61 50.56
CA ALA A 20 -22.15 27.68 51.65
C ALA A 20 -23.17 26.58 52.00
N MET A 21 -22.85 25.35 51.61
CA MET A 21 -22.35 24.32 52.54
C MET A 21 -21.99 23.06 51.73
N THR A 22 -20.70 22.97 51.41
CA THR A 22 -19.86 21.77 51.45
C THR A 22 -20.59 20.45 51.73
N GLY A 23 -21.05 19.79 50.67
CA GLY A 23 -21.16 18.33 50.66
C GLY A 23 -19.82 17.79 50.21
N SER A 24 -19.08 17.14 51.11
CA SER A 24 -17.83 16.46 50.80
C SER A 24 -18.03 15.55 49.59
N ALA A 25 -17.40 15.88 48.47
CA ALA A 25 -17.11 14.90 47.46
C ALA A 25 -16.13 13.93 48.10
N PHE A 26 -16.63 12.80 48.60
CA PHE A 26 -15.77 11.65 48.83
C PHE A 26 -15.15 11.34 47.47
N ALA A 27 -13.87 11.68 47.32
CA ALA A 27 -13.06 11.07 46.29
C ALA A 27 -13.14 9.57 46.58
N GLN A 28 -13.81 8.83 45.70
CA GLN A 28 -13.68 7.38 45.67
C GLN A 28 -12.23 7.13 45.25
N SER A 29 -11.33 7.08 46.24
CA SER A 29 -10.02 6.47 46.10
C SER A 29 -10.27 4.97 45.94
N GLY A 30 -10.70 4.60 44.73
CA GLY A 30 -10.52 3.24 44.26
C GLY A 30 -9.02 3.02 44.31
N ASP A 31 -8.62 2.15 45.24
CA ASP A 31 -7.27 1.61 45.33
C ASP A 31 -7.04 0.88 44.00
N PHE A 32 -6.58 1.62 42.99
CA PHE A 32 -6.02 1.00 41.80
C PHE A 32 -4.82 0.21 42.32
N PRO A 33 -4.83 -1.12 42.22
CA PRO A 33 -3.71 -1.92 42.68
C PRO A 33 -2.45 -1.30 42.07
N ALA A 34 -1.46 -0.96 42.90
CA ALA A 34 -0.26 -0.29 42.42
C ALA A 34 0.42 -1.06 41.26
N GLY A 35 0.19 -2.38 41.19
CA GLY A 35 0.54 -3.24 40.06
C GLY A 35 -0.17 -2.84 38.75
N ASP A 36 -1.50 -2.73 38.75
CA ASP A 36 -2.28 -2.39 37.54
C ASP A 36 -1.89 -1.02 36.96
N LEU A 37 -1.57 -0.04 37.82
CA LEU A 37 -1.11 1.29 37.40
C LEU A 37 0.33 1.23 36.84
N GLU A 38 1.19 0.40 37.41
CA GLU A 38 2.55 0.21 36.94
C GLU A 38 2.57 -0.53 35.60
N ASP A 39 1.72 -1.55 35.44
CA ASP A 39 1.54 -2.31 34.20
C ASP A 39 1.04 -1.42 33.06
N LEU A 40 0.04 -0.56 33.33
CA LEU A 40 -0.46 0.42 32.36
C LEU A 40 0.63 1.43 31.94
N LYS A 41 1.46 1.89 32.87
CA LYS A 41 2.59 2.78 32.55
C LYS A 41 3.62 2.08 31.70
N GLN A 42 3.95 0.82 32.00
CA GLN A 42 4.87 0.03 31.21
C GLN A 42 4.34 -0.20 29.79
N GLU A 43 3.03 -0.45 29.64
CA GLU A 43 2.39 -0.61 28.33
C GLU A 43 2.39 0.70 27.53
N VAL A 44 2.11 1.85 28.15
CA VAL A 44 2.21 3.16 27.50
C VAL A 44 3.64 3.49 27.09
N LEU A 45 4.62 3.18 27.94
CA LEU A 45 6.04 3.36 27.61
C LEU A 45 6.46 2.45 26.46
N LYS A 46 6.03 1.19 26.46
CA LYS A 46 6.26 0.24 25.37
C LYS A 46 5.64 0.74 24.07
N LEU A 47 4.37 1.16 24.09
CA LEU A 47 3.67 1.67 22.92
C LEU A 47 4.34 2.94 22.38
N ASN A 48 4.78 3.86 23.25
CA ASN A 48 5.51 5.04 22.82
C ASN A 48 6.87 4.69 22.20
N ARG A 49 7.56 3.65 22.69
CA ARG A 49 8.79 3.16 22.06
C ARG A 49 8.50 2.49 20.72
N ASP A 50 7.46 1.67 20.63
CA ASP A 50 7.04 1.02 19.40
C ASP A 50 6.60 2.05 18.34
N LEU A 51 5.90 3.12 18.76
CA LEU A 51 5.54 4.25 17.90
C LEU A 51 6.76 5.06 17.46
N LEU A 52 7.73 5.29 18.35
CA LEU A 52 8.95 6.03 18.03
C LEU A 52 9.83 5.25 17.03
N VAL A 53 9.90 3.92 17.16
CA VAL A 53 10.56 3.04 16.18
C VAL A 53 9.80 3.06 14.85
N LEU A 54 8.46 3.03 14.88
CA LEU A 54 7.64 3.17 13.67
C LEU A 54 7.80 4.55 13.00
N GLU A 55 8.02 5.61 13.78
CA GLU A 55 8.22 6.96 13.29
C GLU A 55 9.59 7.13 12.64
N GLU A 56 10.68 6.63 13.23
CA GLU A 56 12.02 6.64 12.61
C GLU A 56 12.03 5.91 11.26
N ASP A 57 11.37 4.75 11.15
CA ASP A 57 11.23 3.99 9.89
C ASP A 57 10.46 4.77 8.80
N LEU A 58 9.55 5.67 9.19
CA LEU A 58 8.77 6.52 8.27
C LEU A 58 9.45 7.85 7.94
N LEU A 59 10.30 8.38 8.82
CA LEU A 59 10.95 9.68 8.67
C LEU A 59 12.15 9.65 7.71
N PHE A 60 12.78 8.49 7.54
CA PHE A 60 13.90 8.30 6.60
C PHE A 60 13.73 7.01 5.78
N PRO A 61 12.74 6.94 4.87
CA PRO A 61 12.65 5.77 4.02
C PRO A 61 13.95 5.68 3.20
N ALA A 62 14.75 4.66 3.49
CA ALA A 62 15.61 4.02 2.51
C ALA A 62 14.85 3.99 1.17
N GLN A 63 15.48 4.41 0.08
CA GLN A 63 14.81 4.61 -1.21
C GLN A 63 14.08 3.34 -1.68
N SER A 64 12.81 3.21 -1.28
CA SER A 64 11.94 2.06 -1.54
C SER A 64 11.41 2.05 -2.97
N GLN A 65 11.92 2.94 -3.82
CA GLN A 65 11.43 3.12 -5.17
C GLN A 65 11.71 1.87 -6.02
N VAL A 66 10.68 1.46 -6.75
CA VAL A 66 10.79 0.50 -7.84
C VAL A 66 10.31 1.17 -9.13
N ALA A 67 11.06 0.97 -10.21
CA ALA A 67 10.68 1.40 -11.54
C ALA A 67 10.70 0.21 -12.49
N VAL A 68 9.63 0.05 -13.25
CA VAL A 68 9.47 -1.03 -14.23
C VAL A 68 9.32 -0.40 -15.60
N TYR A 69 10.15 -0.86 -16.53
CA TYR A 69 10.19 -0.41 -17.91
C TYR A 69 9.82 -1.55 -18.84
N VAL A 70 9.32 -1.22 -20.02
CA VAL A 70 9.06 -2.17 -21.11
C VAL A 70 9.96 -1.83 -22.29
N SER A 71 10.57 -2.85 -22.86
CA SER A 71 11.38 -2.78 -24.07
C SER A 71 11.00 -3.89 -25.03
N MET A 72 11.18 -3.65 -26.33
CA MET A 72 10.95 -4.65 -27.36
C MET A 72 12.09 -4.67 -28.37
N ASP A 73 12.56 -5.87 -28.67
CA ASP A 73 13.42 -6.20 -29.80
C ASP A 73 12.75 -7.32 -30.60
N VAL A 74 11.58 -6.99 -31.14
CA VAL A 74 10.68 -7.89 -31.87
C VAL A 74 10.30 -7.22 -33.17
N GLY A 75 10.30 -7.96 -34.27
CA GLY A 75 9.85 -7.45 -35.56
C GLY A 75 8.82 -8.33 -36.25
N HIS A 76 8.72 -9.60 -35.86
CA HIS A 76 8.08 -10.60 -36.71
C HIS A 76 7.15 -11.58 -35.98
N PHE A 77 7.41 -11.91 -34.71
CA PHE A 77 6.69 -12.99 -34.04
C PHE A 77 5.69 -12.56 -32.95
N PHE A 78 5.59 -11.27 -32.63
CA PHE A 78 4.63 -10.80 -31.64
C PHE A 78 4.30 -9.32 -31.80
N ASP A 79 3.01 -9.02 -31.88
CA ASP A 79 2.47 -7.66 -31.83
C ASP A 79 1.83 -7.41 -30.46
N LEU A 80 2.39 -6.46 -29.71
CA LEU A 80 2.00 -6.22 -28.32
C LEU A 80 0.71 -5.39 -28.23
N ASP A 81 -0.33 -5.93 -27.60
CA ASP A 81 -1.56 -5.17 -27.35
C ASP A 81 -1.58 -4.60 -25.93
N THR A 82 -1.34 -5.45 -24.91
CA THR A 82 -1.51 -5.06 -23.51
C THR A 82 -0.44 -5.69 -22.62
N VAL A 83 0.06 -4.92 -21.66
CA VAL A 83 0.87 -5.42 -20.54
C VAL A 83 0.10 -5.22 -19.24
N LYS A 84 -0.01 -6.28 -18.44
CA LYS A 84 -0.51 -6.20 -17.05
C LYS A 84 0.61 -6.55 -16.10
N LEU A 85 0.92 -5.65 -15.18
CA LEU A 85 1.93 -5.85 -14.16
C LEU A 85 1.26 -6.24 -12.84
N HIS A 86 1.74 -7.32 -12.25
CA HIS A 86 1.40 -7.72 -10.90
C HIS A 86 2.66 -7.72 -10.02
N ILE A 87 2.47 -7.28 -8.78
CA ILE A 87 3.46 -7.38 -7.71
C ILE A 87 2.77 -8.11 -6.57
N ASP A 88 3.34 -9.22 -6.11
CA ASP A 88 2.77 -10.08 -5.05
C ASP A 88 1.32 -10.48 -5.33
N ASN A 89 1.06 -10.92 -6.56
CA ASN A 89 -0.27 -11.31 -7.06
C ASN A 89 -1.30 -10.17 -7.09
N LYS A 90 -0.93 -8.92 -6.82
CA LYS A 90 -1.81 -7.76 -6.93
C LYS A 90 -1.56 -7.03 -8.24
N LEU A 91 -2.64 -6.75 -8.98
CA LEU A 91 -2.56 -5.94 -10.20
C LEU A 91 -2.19 -4.50 -9.82
N VAL A 92 -1.04 -4.04 -10.30
CA VAL A 92 -0.56 -2.67 -10.04
C VAL A 92 -0.65 -1.76 -11.25
N GLU A 93 -0.60 -2.31 -12.47
CA GLU A 93 -0.67 -1.52 -13.71
C GLU A 93 -1.28 -2.35 -14.85
N THR A 94 -2.05 -1.70 -15.74
CA THR A 94 -2.52 -2.27 -17.00
C THR A 94 -2.38 -1.24 -18.10
N HIS A 95 -1.53 -1.51 -19.08
CA HIS A 95 -1.27 -0.61 -20.20
C HIS A 95 -1.70 -1.21 -21.52
N LEU A 96 -2.56 -0.50 -22.26
CA LEU A 96 -2.96 -0.79 -23.63
C LEU A 96 -2.12 0.06 -24.59
N TYR A 97 -1.45 -0.59 -25.52
CA TYR A 97 -0.51 0.07 -26.43
C TYR A 97 -1.20 0.56 -27.69
N THR A 98 -0.91 1.81 -28.06
CA THR A 98 -1.29 2.38 -29.35
C THR A 98 -0.29 1.98 -30.44
N GLU A 99 -0.72 2.02 -31.70
CA GLU A 99 0.16 1.79 -32.87
C GLU A 99 1.43 2.66 -32.85
N HIS A 100 1.33 3.90 -32.37
CA HIS A 100 2.49 4.78 -32.27
C HIS A 100 3.48 4.31 -31.21
N GLN A 101 2.99 3.89 -30.04
CA GLN A 101 3.84 3.36 -28.97
C GLN A 101 4.49 2.04 -29.38
N LYS A 102 3.74 1.12 -30.00
CA LYS A 102 4.30 -0.13 -30.54
C LYS A 102 5.45 0.14 -31.51
N LYS A 103 5.25 1.07 -32.45
CA LYS A 103 6.29 1.51 -33.39
C LYS A 103 7.51 2.14 -32.72
N ALA A 104 7.35 2.80 -31.57
CA ALA A 104 8.47 3.34 -30.81
C ALA A 104 9.25 2.21 -30.11
N LEU A 105 8.55 1.26 -29.49
CA LEU A 105 9.16 0.10 -28.87
C LEU A 105 9.93 -0.76 -29.89
N TYR A 106 9.36 -1.01 -31.07
CA TYR A 106 10.04 -1.73 -32.16
C TYR A 106 11.34 -1.06 -32.66
N ARG A 107 11.54 0.23 -32.39
CA ARG A 107 12.79 0.95 -32.74
C ARG A 107 13.79 0.97 -31.58
N GLY A 108 13.60 0.13 -30.57
CA GLY A 108 14.41 0.12 -29.36
C GLY A 108 14.02 1.18 -28.33
N GLY A 109 12.81 1.73 -28.42
CA GLY A 109 12.28 2.61 -27.39
C GLY A 109 12.11 1.88 -26.07
N ILE A 110 12.37 2.58 -24.97
CA ILE A 110 12.13 2.10 -23.61
C ILE A 110 11.01 2.93 -23.00
N GLN A 111 9.94 2.27 -22.58
CA GLN A 111 8.78 2.94 -21.98
C GLN A 111 8.77 2.71 -20.46
N PRO A 112 8.66 3.77 -19.63
CA PRO A 112 8.30 3.62 -18.22
C PRO A 112 6.87 3.06 -18.13
N LEU A 113 6.72 1.89 -17.53
CA LEU A 113 5.42 1.25 -17.32
C LEU A 113 4.86 1.57 -15.93
N PHE A 114 5.68 1.40 -14.89
CA PHE A 114 5.26 1.59 -13.51
C PHE A 114 6.38 2.22 -12.70
N LYS A 115 6.01 3.12 -11.79
CA LYS A 115 6.91 3.69 -10.78
C LYS A 115 6.16 3.75 -9.47
N GLY A 116 6.71 3.12 -8.43
CA GLY A 116 6.07 3.05 -7.13
C GLY A 116 7.08 2.78 -6.02
N ASN A 117 6.57 2.49 -4.84
CA ASN A 117 7.37 2.11 -3.67
C ASN A 117 7.06 0.67 -3.29
N LEU A 118 8.11 -0.05 -2.90
CA LEU A 118 8.06 -1.44 -2.47
C LEU A 118 8.91 -1.59 -1.22
N LYS A 119 8.35 -2.25 -0.19
CA LYS A 119 9.05 -2.47 1.07
C LYS A 119 10.30 -3.33 0.85
N SER A 120 11.28 -3.24 1.74
CA SER A 120 12.41 -4.16 1.73
C SER A 120 11.90 -5.59 2.04
N GLY A 121 12.38 -6.58 1.28
CA GLY A 121 11.87 -7.96 1.34
C GLY A 121 11.89 -8.67 -0.01
N GLU A 122 11.37 -9.90 -0.02
CA GLU A 122 11.17 -10.67 -1.25
C GLU A 122 9.82 -10.33 -1.87
N HIS A 123 9.80 -10.08 -3.18
CA HIS A 123 8.60 -9.71 -3.93
C HIS A 123 8.54 -10.46 -5.24
N THR A 124 7.35 -10.94 -5.61
CA THR A 124 7.15 -11.65 -6.87
C THR A 124 6.59 -10.70 -7.92
N ILE A 125 7.36 -10.47 -8.98
CA ILE A 125 6.99 -9.60 -10.10
C ILE A 125 6.50 -10.47 -11.25
N THR A 126 5.25 -10.29 -11.68
CA THR A 126 4.68 -11.03 -12.81
C THR A 126 4.10 -10.05 -13.84
N ALA A 127 4.61 -10.13 -15.07
CA ALA A 127 4.10 -9.38 -16.20
C ALA A 127 3.34 -10.32 -17.15
N TYR A 128 2.10 -9.97 -17.48
CA TYR A 128 1.31 -10.66 -18.49
C TYR A 128 1.27 -9.83 -19.76
N PHE A 129 1.76 -10.42 -20.84
CA PHE A 129 1.79 -9.85 -22.18
C PHE A 129 0.67 -10.47 -22.98
N THR A 130 -0.23 -9.63 -23.51
CA THR A 130 -1.26 -10.02 -24.46
C THR A 130 -0.99 -9.32 -25.77
N GLY A 131 -1.16 -10.06 -26.86
CA GLY A 131 -0.90 -9.56 -28.19
C GLY A 131 -1.37 -10.52 -29.25
N THR A 132 -0.89 -10.29 -30.46
CA THR A 132 -1.18 -11.11 -31.64
C THR A 132 0.11 -11.67 -32.21
N GLY A 133 0.18 -12.99 -32.41
CA GLY A 133 1.32 -13.66 -33.04
C GLY A 133 1.18 -13.73 -34.57
N PRO A 134 2.07 -14.47 -35.25
CA PRO A 134 1.92 -14.76 -36.68
C PRO A 134 0.55 -15.38 -36.98
N GLU A 135 0.04 -15.11 -38.18
CA GLU A 135 -1.28 -15.60 -38.65
C GLU A 135 -2.49 -15.08 -37.84
N GLN A 136 -2.36 -13.90 -37.21
CA GLN A 136 -3.42 -13.26 -36.42
C GLN A 136 -3.92 -14.11 -35.23
N ARG A 137 -3.08 -15.00 -34.70
CA ARG A 137 -3.43 -15.80 -33.53
C ARG A 137 -3.29 -14.98 -32.26
N ALA A 138 -4.33 -14.99 -31.42
CA ALA A 138 -4.24 -14.41 -30.08
C ALA A 138 -3.11 -15.08 -29.29
N PHE A 139 -2.24 -14.28 -28.67
CA PHE A 139 -1.05 -14.73 -27.99
C PHE A 139 -0.99 -14.13 -26.58
N LYS A 140 -0.76 -14.99 -25.58
CA LYS A 140 -0.67 -14.60 -24.17
C LYS A 140 0.47 -15.33 -23.49
N ARG A 141 1.34 -14.57 -22.82
CA ARG A 141 2.47 -15.11 -22.03
C ARG A 141 2.65 -14.33 -20.76
N ALA A 142 3.17 -15.01 -19.74
CA ALA A 142 3.60 -14.40 -18.50
C ALA A 142 5.11 -14.56 -18.36
N ALA A 143 5.76 -13.55 -17.79
CA ALA A 143 7.12 -13.64 -17.29
C ALA A 143 7.11 -13.27 -15.81
N THR A 144 7.78 -14.08 -15.00
CA THR A 144 7.83 -13.91 -13.55
C THR A 144 9.29 -13.87 -13.10
N ALA A 145 9.60 -12.99 -12.15
CA ALA A 145 10.87 -12.95 -11.46
C ALA A 145 10.67 -12.61 -9.98
N GLU A 146 11.51 -13.18 -9.13
CA GLU A 146 11.61 -12.78 -7.72
C GLU A 146 12.56 -11.57 -7.62
N LEU A 147 12.10 -10.52 -6.97
CA LEU A 147 12.86 -9.32 -6.64
C LEU A 147 13.14 -9.32 -5.14
N LYS A 148 14.42 -9.41 -4.79
CA LYS A 148 14.88 -9.13 -3.44
C LYS A 148 15.09 -7.63 -3.27
N LYS A 149 14.08 -6.92 -2.79
CA LYS A 149 14.13 -5.47 -2.57
C LYS A 149 14.96 -5.17 -1.32
N THR A 150 16.01 -4.38 -1.51
CA THR A 150 16.80 -3.78 -0.43
C THR A 150 16.33 -2.35 -0.20
N ASP A 151 17.10 -1.59 0.56
CA ASP A 151 16.91 -0.18 0.82
C ASP A 151 17.26 0.73 -0.38
N GLU A 152 17.84 0.15 -1.44
CA GLU A 152 18.24 0.85 -2.66
C GLU A 152 17.16 0.81 -3.75
N PRO A 153 17.07 1.80 -4.64
CA PRO A 153 16.11 1.77 -5.75
C PRO A 153 16.30 0.54 -6.63
N ALA A 154 15.20 -0.11 -6.99
CA ALA A 154 15.22 -1.25 -7.91
C ALA A 154 14.69 -0.84 -9.28
N VAL A 155 15.38 -1.25 -10.34
CA VAL A 155 14.93 -1.05 -11.72
C VAL A 155 14.77 -2.40 -12.41
N LEU A 156 13.59 -2.61 -12.99
CA LEU A 156 13.24 -3.81 -13.72
C LEU A 156 12.91 -3.47 -15.17
N GLU A 157 13.37 -4.31 -16.07
CA GLU A 157 13.05 -4.27 -17.49
C GLU A 157 12.23 -5.51 -17.85
N LEU A 158 11.05 -5.26 -18.38
CA LEU A 158 10.21 -6.23 -19.05
C LEU A 158 10.64 -6.29 -20.51
N ARG A 159 11.50 -7.24 -20.83
CA ARG A 159 12.08 -7.38 -22.17
C ARG A 159 11.32 -8.41 -22.99
N ILE A 160 10.89 -7.98 -24.17
CA ILE A 160 10.29 -8.83 -25.19
C ILE A 160 11.29 -8.93 -26.35
N SER A 161 11.69 -10.15 -26.73
CA SER A 161 12.67 -10.37 -27.80
C SER A 161 12.32 -11.55 -28.68
N ASP A 162 12.71 -11.53 -29.95
CA ASP A 162 12.51 -12.68 -30.86
C ASP A 162 13.65 -13.70 -30.75
N SER A 163 13.33 -14.97 -30.50
CA SER A 163 14.31 -16.06 -30.52
C SER A 163 14.46 -16.62 -31.94
N SER A 164 15.56 -16.31 -32.63
CA SER A 164 15.80 -16.79 -34.00
C SER A 164 15.85 -18.32 -34.09
N GLY A 165 16.33 -19.00 -33.04
CA GLY A 165 16.42 -20.46 -33.01
C GLY A 165 15.06 -21.15 -32.83
N LYS A 166 14.15 -20.55 -32.07
CA LYS A 166 12.82 -21.12 -31.77
C LYS A 166 11.70 -20.52 -32.64
N GLN A 167 12.00 -19.48 -33.41
CA GLN A 167 11.05 -18.71 -34.23
C GLN A 167 9.81 -18.27 -33.42
N GLN A 168 10.05 -17.79 -32.20
CA GLN A 168 8.99 -17.37 -31.29
C GLN A 168 9.47 -16.21 -30.40
N PRO A 169 8.54 -15.39 -29.87
CA PRO A 169 8.88 -14.36 -28.89
C PRO A 169 9.27 -14.97 -27.54
N GLU A 170 10.24 -14.37 -26.88
CA GLU A 170 10.67 -14.63 -25.51
C GLU A 170 10.37 -13.41 -24.63
N PHE A 171 9.98 -13.67 -23.39
CA PHE A 171 9.57 -12.66 -22.43
C PHE A 171 10.39 -12.86 -21.16
N THR A 172 11.11 -11.83 -20.75
CA THR A 172 12.00 -11.90 -19.59
C THR A 172 11.81 -10.67 -18.71
N VAL A 173 12.01 -10.87 -17.41
CA VAL A 173 12.08 -9.78 -16.43
C VAL A 173 13.53 -9.70 -16.00
N VAL A 174 14.20 -8.60 -16.33
CA VAL A 174 15.63 -8.40 -16.05
C VAL A 174 15.77 -7.28 -15.03
N GLN A 175 16.48 -7.54 -13.94
CA GLN A 175 16.87 -6.50 -13.00
C GLN A 175 18.11 -5.79 -13.52
N TRP A 176 18.05 -4.46 -13.60
CA TRP A 176 19.23 -3.66 -13.91
C TRP A 176 20.10 -3.50 -12.66
N PRO A 177 21.44 -3.46 -12.82
CA PRO A 177 22.30 -3.06 -11.72
C PRO A 177 21.90 -1.66 -11.26
N ALA A 178 21.92 -1.45 -9.94
CA ALA A 178 21.79 -0.10 -9.39
C ALA A 178 22.88 0.79 -10.03
N PRO A 179 22.52 2.01 -10.47
CA PRO A 179 23.49 2.95 -11.01
C PRO A 179 24.55 3.36 -9.99
#